data_AF-A0A934Q117-F1
#
_entry.id   AF-A0A934Q117-F1
#
_cell.length_a   1.000
_cell.length_b   1.000
_cell.length_c   1.000
_cell.angle_alpha   90.00
_cell.angle_beta   90.00
_cell.angle_gamma   90.00
#
_symmetry.space_group_name_H-M   'P 1'
#
loop_
_entity.id
_entity.type
_entity.pdbx_description
1 polymer ?
#
loop_
_entity_poly.entity_id
_entity_poly.type
_entity_poly.pdbx_seq_one_letter_code
_entity_poly.pdbx_strand_id
1 'polypeptide(L)'
;MTRNDFSTTATRCVEAFGTAAHGAVGACRTGGDRIAGAAAATWDRAFAQARPQLSAETRRNAAHARKVAARYWRQGVTASTDAADRAVDVIVEVAALAITRAEAMRTAR
;
A
#
# COMPACT_ATOMS: atom_id res chain seq x y z
N MET A 1 16.03 -7.35 34.51
CA MET A 1 14.93 -7.45 33.54
C MET A 1 14.05 -8.62 33.96
N THR A 2 12.83 -8.35 34.39
CA THR A 2 11.90 -9.33 34.97
C THR A 2 10.92 -9.89 33.92
N ARG A 3 10.23 -10.99 34.25
CA ARG A 3 9.36 -11.81 33.37
C ARG A 3 8.41 -10.98 32.48
N ASN A 4 7.65 -10.08 33.10
CA ASN A 4 6.71 -9.22 32.40
C ASN A 4 7.39 -8.21 31.48
N ASP A 5 8.64 -7.83 31.75
CA ASP A 5 9.32 -6.77 31.00
C ASP A 5 9.70 -7.26 29.60
N PHE A 6 10.09 -8.53 29.43
CA PHE A 6 10.50 -9.04 28.12
C PHE A 6 9.32 -9.14 27.16
N SER A 7 8.26 -9.86 27.50
CA SER A 7 7.11 -10.02 26.60
C SER A 7 6.41 -8.71 26.34
N THR A 8 6.22 -7.88 27.36
CA THR A 8 5.68 -6.53 27.18
C THR A 8 6.55 -5.71 26.22
N THR A 9 7.87 -5.76 26.35
CA THR A 9 8.78 -5.04 25.43
C THR A 9 8.73 -5.63 24.02
N ALA A 10 8.71 -6.95 23.88
CA ALA A 10 8.67 -7.63 22.59
C ALA A 10 7.35 -7.35 21.86
N THR A 11 6.21 -7.40 22.55
CA THR A 11 4.89 -7.07 22.00
C THR A 11 4.83 -5.63 21.55
N ARG A 12 5.28 -4.68 22.38
CA ARG A 12 5.35 -3.26 22.00
C ARG A 12 6.25 -3.03 20.78
N CYS A 13 7.36 -3.76 20.69
CA CYS A 13 8.25 -3.69 19.54
C CYS A 13 7.54 -4.14 18.26
N VAL A 14 6.87 -5.31 18.30
CA VAL A 14 6.09 -5.83 17.17
C VAL A 14 4.97 -4.87 16.76
N GLU A 15 4.24 -4.31 17.72
CA GLU A 15 3.19 -3.31 17.47
C GLU A 15 3.74 -2.04 16.79
N ALA A 16 4.89 -1.55 17.26
CA ALA A 16 5.55 -0.39 16.67
C ALA A 16 6.01 -0.67 15.23
N PHE A 17 6.55 -1.86 14.96
CA PHE A 17 6.90 -2.29 13.61
C PHE A 17 5.66 -2.40 12.71
N GLY A 18 4.58 -3.02 13.19
CA GLY A 18 3.32 -3.12 12.45
C GLY A 18 2.77 -1.75 12.08
N THR A 19 2.73 -0.83 13.04
CA THR A 19 2.30 0.57 12.84
C THR A 19 3.16 1.28 11.79
N ALA A 20 4.48 1.16 11.90
CA ALA A 20 5.40 1.78 10.94
C ALA A 20 5.24 1.18 9.53
N ALA A 21 5.05 -0.14 9.44
CA ALA A 21 4.87 -0.84 8.17
C ALA A 21 3.55 -0.44 7.48
N HIS A 22 2.43 -0.39 8.19
CA HIS A 22 1.18 0.15 7.64
C HIS A 22 1.31 1.61 7.23
N GLY A 23 2.02 2.42 8.01
CA GLY A 23 2.34 3.80 7.63
C GLY A 23 3.09 3.88 6.29
N ALA A 24 4.09 3.01 6.09
CA ALA A 24 4.82 2.91 4.83
C ALA A 24 3.94 2.44 3.67
N VAL A 25 3.07 1.45 3.87
CA VAL A 25 2.11 0.99 2.86
C VAL A 25 1.14 2.12 2.47
N GLY A 26 0.61 2.86 3.46
CA GLY A 26 -0.23 4.03 3.23
C GLY A 26 0.49 5.14 2.46
N ALA A 27 1.78 5.37 2.74
CA ALA A 27 2.60 6.30 1.99
C ALA A 27 2.79 5.86 0.53
N CYS A 28 2.99 4.56 0.28
CA CYS A 28 3.04 4.00 -1.07
C CYS A 28 1.72 4.21 -1.82
N ARG A 29 0.57 3.98 -1.17
CA ARG A 29 -0.77 4.23 -1.75
C ARG A 29 -0.92 5.70 -2.15
N THR A 30 -0.62 6.60 -1.22
CA THR A 30 -0.67 8.06 -1.45
C THR A 30 0.29 8.51 -2.56
N GLY A 31 1.50 7.94 -2.60
CA GLY A 31 2.48 8.20 -3.66
C GLY A 31 1.98 7.76 -5.03
N GLY A 32 1.36 6.57 -5.10
CA GLY A 32 0.72 6.06 -6.31
C GLY A 32 -0.38 6.98 -6.85
N ASP A 33 -1.20 7.55 -5.96
CA ASP A 33 -2.24 8.52 -6.33
C ASP A 33 -1.64 9.83 -6.88
N ARG A 34 -0.55 10.32 -6.26
CA ARG A 34 0.15 11.52 -6.75
C ARG A 34 0.74 11.31 -8.14
N ILE A 35 1.37 10.16 -8.38
CA ILE A 35 1.91 9.80 -9.70
C ILE A 35 0.77 9.73 -10.72
N ALA A 36 -0.36 9.12 -10.37
CA ALA A 36 -1.54 9.06 -11.24
C ALA A 36 -2.04 10.47 -11.63
N GLY A 37 -2.09 11.37 -10.64
CA GLY A 37 -2.49 12.76 -10.85
C GLY A 37 -1.54 13.52 -11.79
N ALA A 38 -0.23 13.40 -11.57
CA ALA A 38 0.79 14.03 -12.42
C ALA A 38 0.75 13.48 -13.87
N ALA A 39 0.60 12.17 -14.02
CA ALA A 39 0.45 11.54 -15.33
C ALA A 39 -0.83 12.00 -16.04
N ALA A 40 -1.95 12.09 -15.33
CA ALA A 40 -3.21 12.59 -15.86
C ALA A 40 -3.11 14.05 -16.34
N ALA A 41 -2.50 14.92 -15.54
CA ALA A 41 -2.29 16.33 -15.90
C ALA A 41 -1.38 16.46 -17.14
N THR A 42 -0.32 15.64 -17.22
CA THR A 42 0.58 15.60 -18.37
C THR A 42 -0.15 15.14 -19.64
N TRP A 43 -0.93 14.07 -19.53
CA TRP A 43 -1.76 13.57 -20.61
C TRP A 43 -2.76 14.63 -21.09
N ASP A 44 -3.49 15.26 -20.17
CA ASP A 44 -4.54 16.23 -20.51
C ASP A 44 -3.97 17.44 -21.24
N ARG A 45 -2.78 17.91 -20.83
CA ARG A 45 -2.06 18.98 -21.52
C ARG A 45 -1.65 18.58 -22.94
N ALA A 46 -1.00 17.43 -23.10
CA ALA A 46 -0.56 16.95 -24.40
C ALA A 46 -1.76 16.68 -25.34
N PHE A 47 -2.81 16.07 -24.80
CA PHE A 47 -4.03 15.78 -25.55
C PHE A 47 -4.73 17.06 -26.00
N ALA A 48 -4.78 18.11 -25.15
CA ALA A 48 -5.35 19.40 -25.52
C ALA A 48 -4.60 20.06 -26.69
N GLN A 49 -3.27 19.96 -26.72
CA GLN A 49 -2.43 20.48 -27.80
C GLN A 49 -2.62 19.72 -29.11
N ALA A 50 -2.70 18.38 -29.04
CA ALA A 50 -2.92 17.54 -30.22
C ALA A 50 -4.37 17.59 -30.73
N ARG A 51 -5.35 17.87 -29.85
CA ARG A 51 -6.79 17.78 -30.12
C ARG A 51 -7.26 18.37 -31.45
N PRO A 52 -6.80 19.56 -31.90
CA PRO A 52 -7.27 20.17 -33.14
C PRO A 52 -6.87 19.39 -34.41
N GLN A 53 -5.80 18.59 -34.32
CA GLN A 53 -5.22 17.84 -35.45
C GLN A 53 -5.78 16.40 -35.53
N LEU A 54 -6.60 15.99 -34.56
CA LEU A 54 -7.10 14.63 -34.43
C LEU A 54 -8.53 14.50 -34.95
N SER A 55 -8.82 13.38 -35.62
CA SER A 55 -10.18 13.01 -36.00
C SER A 55 -11.10 12.89 -34.77
N ALA A 56 -12.41 12.94 -34.98
CA ALA A 56 -13.38 12.74 -33.90
C ALA A 56 -13.25 11.35 -33.25
N GLU A 57 -12.98 10.32 -34.04
CA GLU A 57 -12.78 8.96 -33.57
C GLU A 57 -11.50 8.82 -32.73
N THR A 58 -10.38 9.35 -33.22
CA THR A 58 -9.11 9.30 -32.48
C THR A 58 -9.22 10.03 -31.13
N ARG A 59 -9.94 11.15 -31.08
CA ARG A 59 -10.22 11.86 -29.82
C ARG A 59 -11.01 11.00 -28.83
N ARG A 60 -12.04 10.29 -29.30
CA ARG A 60 -12.85 9.37 -28.46
C ARG A 60 -12.01 8.20 -27.95
N ASN A 61 -11.23 7.58 -28.83
CA ASN A 61 -10.40 6.42 -28.49
C ASN A 61 -9.29 6.82 -27.50
N ALA A 62 -8.63 7.96 -27.70
CA ALA A 62 -7.63 8.49 -26.77
C ALA A 62 -8.24 8.80 -25.38
N ALA A 63 -9.42 9.42 -25.33
CA ALA A 63 -10.11 9.67 -24.07
C ALA A 63 -10.51 8.37 -23.36
N HIS A 64 -10.91 7.34 -24.11
CA HIS A 64 -11.20 6.02 -23.55
C HIS A 64 -9.93 5.35 -23.01
N ALA A 65 -8.85 5.32 -23.79
CA ALA A 65 -7.56 4.75 -23.39
C ALA A 65 -7.03 5.39 -22.10
N ARG A 66 -7.09 6.72 -21.99
CA ARG A 66 -6.74 7.45 -20.75
C ARG A 66 -7.53 6.94 -19.54
N LYS A 67 -8.85 6.77 -19.69
CA LYS A 67 -9.73 6.30 -18.60
C LYS A 67 -9.38 4.87 -18.19
N VAL A 68 -9.14 3.99 -19.16
CA VAL A 68 -8.76 2.59 -18.92
C VAL A 68 -7.41 2.50 -18.24
N ALA A 69 -6.39 3.23 -18.73
CA ALA A 69 -5.07 3.27 -18.11
C ALA A 69 -5.14 3.78 -16.65
N ALA A 70 -5.87 4.87 -16.41
CA ALA A 70 -6.05 5.41 -15.05
C ALA A 70 -6.78 4.42 -14.13
N ARG A 71 -7.73 3.64 -14.66
CA ARG A 71 -8.42 2.58 -13.89
C ARG A 71 -7.45 1.48 -13.49
N TYR A 72 -6.69 0.93 -14.43
CA TYR A 72 -5.74 -0.15 -14.15
C TYR A 72 -4.64 0.28 -13.19
N TRP A 73 -4.14 1.51 -13.33
CA TRP A 73 -3.17 2.06 -12.38
C TRP A 73 -3.72 2.07 -10.95
N ARG A 74 -4.90 2.65 -10.74
CA ARG A 74 -5.54 2.68 -9.40
C ARG A 74 -5.78 1.28 -8.85
N GLN A 75 -6.31 0.37 -9.68
CA GLN A 75 -6.52 -1.02 -9.27
C GLN A 75 -5.22 -1.70 -8.85
N GLY A 76 -4.12 -1.49 -9.59
CA GLY A 76 -2.81 -2.04 -9.25
C GLY A 76 -2.24 -1.49 -7.94
N VAL A 77 -2.31 -0.16 -7.74
CA VAL A 77 -1.88 0.49 -6.49
C VAL A 77 -2.70 -0.02 -5.30
N THR A 78 -4.03 -0.07 -5.42
CA THR A 78 -4.90 -0.60 -4.36
C THR A 78 -4.60 -2.08 -4.09
N ALA A 79 -4.57 -2.93 -5.12
CA ALA A 79 -4.36 -4.37 -4.93
C ALA A 79 -3.01 -4.68 -4.27
N SER A 80 -1.94 -4.00 -4.69
CA SER A 80 -0.60 -4.19 -4.12
C SER A 80 -0.49 -3.68 -2.69
N THR A 81 -1.06 -2.51 -2.39
CA THR A 81 -1.04 -1.96 -1.03
C THR A 81 -1.93 -2.75 -0.08
N ASP A 82 -3.10 -3.21 -0.51
CA ASP A 82 -3.96 -4.09 0.29
C ASP A 82 -3.31 -5.45 0.55
N ALA A 83 -2.59 -6.00 -0.44
CA ALA A 83 -1.83 -7.23 -0.26
C ALA A 83 -0.68 -7.04 0.74
N ALA A 84 0.01 -5.89 0.68
CA ALA A 84 1.06 -5.55 1.63
C ALA A 84 0.51 -5.36 3.05
N ASP A 85 -0.62 -4.65 3.22
CA ASP A 85 -1.30 -4.49 4.52
C ASP A 85 -1.61 -5.86 5.14
N ARG A 86 -2.24 -6.78 4.38
CA ARG A 86 -2.52 -8.14 4.88
C ARG A 86 -1.25 -8.93 5.24
N ALA A 87 -0.18 -8.76 4.47
CA ALA A 87 1.09 -9.42 4.78
C ALA A 87 1.68 -8.90 6.10
N VAL A 88 1.60 -7.60 6.36
CA VAL A 88 2.01 -6.99 7.63
C VAL A 88 1.18 -7.57 8.78
N ASP A 89 -0.15 -7.63 8.62
CA ASP A 89 -1.05 -8.19 9.65
C ASP A 89 -0.67 -9.62 10.03
N VAL A 90 -0.45 -10.49 9.03
CA VAL A 90 -0.07 -11.88 9.26
C VAL A 90 1.28 -11.98 9.97
N ILE A 91 2.27 -11.15 9.58
CA ILE A 91 3.58 -11.15 10.23
C ILE A 91 3.46 -10.72 11.71
N VAL A 92 2.68 -9.67 11.99
CA VAL A 92 2.42 -9.18 13.35
C VAL A 92 1.73 -10.24 14.19
N GLU A 93 0.71 -10.90 13.65
CA GLU A 93 -0.02 -11.98 14.34
C GLU A 93 0.89 -13.18 14.66
N VAL A 94 1.68 -13.62 13.68
CA VAL A 94 2.64 -14.73 13.88
C VAL A 94 3.67 -14.37 14.93
N ALA A 95 4.18 -13.13 14.94
CA ALA A 95 5.12 -12.67 15.94
C ALA A 95 4.50 -12.62 17.35
N ALA A 96 3.26 -12.12 17.48
CA ALA A 96 2.53 -12.10 18.74
C ALA A 96 2.28 -13.51 19.30
N LEU A 97 1.94 -14.47 18.42
CA LEU A 97 1.77 -15.88 18.79
C LEU A 97 3.10 -16.50 19.26
N ALA A 98 4.21 -16.18 18.59
CA ALA A 98 5.54 -16.65 18.96
C ALA A 98 5.95 -16.13 20.34
N ILE A 99 5.67 -14.86 20.67
CA ILE A 99 5.92 -14.28 21.98
C ILE A 99 5.10 -15.03 23.05
N THR A 100 3.80 -15.19 22.84
CA THR A 100 2.90 -15.92 23.76
C THR A 100 3.40 -17.34 24.03
N ARG A 101 3.82 -18.07 22.97
CA ARG A 101 4.37 -19.43 23.11
C ARG A 101 5.68 -19.46 23.87
N ALA A 102 6.57 -18.50 23.62
CA ALA A 102 7.86 -18.41 24.33
C ALA A 102 7.65 -18.13 25.83
N GLU A 103 6.66 -17.33 26.19
CA GLU A 103 6.25 -17.12 27.58
C GLU A 103 5.74 -18.41 28.22
N ALA A 104 4.80 -19.09 27.56
CA ALA A 104 4.22 -20.33 28.07
C ALA A 104 5.27 -21.43 28.31
N MET A 105 6.21 -21.61 27.37
CA MET A 105 7.33 -22.56 27.53
C MET A 105 8.27 -22.18 28.68
N ARG A 106 8.44 -20.89 28.95
CA ARG A 106 9.26 -20.40 30.07
C ARG A 106 8.55 -20.48 31.42
N THR A 107 7.22 -20.45 31.47
CA THR A 107 6.46 -20.66 32.72
C THR A 107 6.29 -22.13 33.07
N ALA A 108 6.40 -23.03 32.08
CA ALA A 108 6.32 -24.48 32.28
C ALA A 108 7.66 -25.13 32.70
N ARG A 109 8.76 -24.36 32.69
CA ARG A 109 10.08 -24.74 33.22
C ARG A 109 10.27 -24.16 34.61
#